data_AF-A0A1W9U6U8-F1
#
_entry.id   AF-A0A1W9U6U8-F1
#
_cell.length_a   1.000
_cell.length_b   1.000
_cell.length_c   1.000
_cell.angle_alpha   90.00
_cell.angle_beta   90.00
_cell.angle_gamma   90.00
#
_symmetry.space_group_name_H-M   'P 1'
#
loop_
_entity.id
_entity.type
_entity.pdbx_description
1 polymer ?
#
loop_
_entity_poly.entity_id
_entity_poly.type
_entity_poly.pdbx_seq_one_letter_code
_entity_poly.pdbx_strand_id
1 'polypeptide(L)'
;MADDTMESRVRCKELHKLFTTPEKCIDYFKDGMNVGMSGFTPVGYPKVVPIALCDHVEKNNLQGKFKLNLFIGASVGAEVEDRMAALNMIDRRWPYQTGKELGKAINRGDIRMGDKHLSMFAQDLKYGFYTKDQGGKLDLAVIEASAITENGDIILSGSIGASNDIIDIADKIIVEINTGLPSFEGMHDIFMTDLPPYRQIIPITDARQRIGTPYVPTDTSKIVAIVESKLPDNGRALRGTDDTAQAIADNIVDFFTAEVKAGRLPKNLLPLQSGVGSIANAVVGGLTTSPFEDLIVFTEVLQDTFLDFMDSGKCKYINCTSLSLSNEGFEIWWKNFEKYKDMV
;
A
#
# COMPACT_ATOMS: atom_id res chain seq x y z
N MET A 1 23.34 10.75 -2.13
CA MET A 1 23.40 9.58 -1.22
C MET A 1 24.29 8.56 -1.91
N ALA A 2 25.58 8.52 -1.53
CA ALA A 2 26.49 7.48 -1.99
C ALA A 2 26.31 6.28 -1.03
N ASP A 3 26.25 5.07 -1.57
CA ASP A 3 26.13 3.76 -0.88
C ASP A 3 24.72 3.20 -0.63
N ASP A 4 23.76 3.53 -1.51
CA ASP A 4 22.41 2.95 -1.49
C ASP A 4 22.26 1.80 -2.51
N THR A 5 23.05 0.73 -2.34
CA THR A 5 23.00 -0.45 -3.21
C THR A 5 22.06 -1.51 -2.64
N MET A 6 21.62 -2.46 -3.48
CA MET A 6 20.81 -3.58 -3.01
C MET A 6 21.53 -4.38 -1.90
N GLU A 7 22.85 -4.55 -2.00
CA GLU A 7 23.68 -5.21 -0.98
C GLU A 7 23.63 -4.48 0.38
N SER A 8 23.64 -3.13 0.38
CA SER A 8 23.58 -2.35 1.63
C SER A 8 22.17 -2.35 2.23
N ARG A 9 21.13 -2.46 1.39
CA ARG A 9 19.73 -2.59 1.81
C ARG A 9 19.37 -3.96 2.37
N VAL A 10 20.03 -5.03 1.94
CA VAL A 10 19.78 -6.38 2.44
C VAL A 10 20.86 -6.73 3.46
N ARG A 11 20.59 -6.46 4.74
CA ARG A 11 21.60 -6.60 5.80
C ARG A 11 21.77 -8.03 6.29
N CYS A 12 20.82 -8.92 6.00
CA CYS A 12 20.96 -10.36 6.20
C CYS A 12 21.85 -10.98 5.10
N LYS A 13 23.15 -11.17 5.40
CA LYS A 13 24.15 -11.65 4.43
C LYS A 13 23.83 -13.01 3.82
N GLU A 14 23.16 -13.89 4.55
CA GLU A 14 22.79 -15.23 4.06
C GLU A 14 21.81 -15.19 2.88
N LEU A 15 21.06 -14.09 2.73
CA LEU A 15 20.10 -13.89 1.65
C LEU A 15 20.74 -13.36 0.36
N HIS A 16 21.99 -12.89 0.38
CA HIS A 16 22.68 -12.37 -0.82
C HIS A 16 22.79 -13.42 -1.92
N LYS A 17 22.85 -14.71 -1.56
CA LYS A 17 22.84 -15.83 -2.53
C LYS A 17 21.54 -15.94 -3.34
N LEU A 18 20.48 -15.26 -2.93
CA LEU A 18 19.17 -15.23 -3.60
C LEU A 18 19.02 -14.04 -4.55
N PHE A 19 20.06 -13.19 -4.67
CA PHE A 19 20.06 -12.07 -5.59
C PHE A 19 19.95 -12.58 -7.03
N THR A 20 19.00 -12.04 -7.78
CA THR A 20 18.69 -12.51 -9.12
C THR A 20 18.10 -11.39 -9.97
N THR A 21 17.71 -11.71 -11.21
CA THR A 21 17.05 -10.77 -12.12
C THR A 21 15.53 -11.02 -12.14
N PRO A 22 14.72 -10.02 -12.53
CA PRO A 22 13.27 -10.19 -12.66
C PRO A 22 12.88 -11.33 -13.59
N GLU A 23 13.61 -11.57 -14.69
CA GLU A 23 13.30 -12.60 -15.67
C GLU A 23 13.48 -14.01 -15.09
N LYS A 24 14.48 -14.21 -14.22
CA LYS A 24 14.67 -15.50 -13.53
C LYS A 24 13.57 -15.78 -12.52
N CYS A 25 12.86 -14.76 -12.04
CA CYS A 25 11.75 -14.96 -11.12
C CYS A 25 10.53 -15.61 -11.78
N ILE A 26 10.43 -15.59 -13.13
CA ILE A 26 9.31 -16.18 -13.87
C ILE A 26 9.17 -17.69 -13.56
N ASP A 27 10.27 -18.39 -13.30
CA ASP A 27 10.29 -19.82 -12.99
C ASP A 27 9.50 -20.18 -11.71
N TYR A 28 9.22 -19.19 -10.85
CA TYR A 28 8.40 -19.37 -9.66
C TYR A 28 6.89 -19.24 -9.91
N PHE A 29 6.48 -18.74 -11.08
CA PHE A 29 5.07 -18.57 -11.43
C PHE A 29 4.56 -19.73 -12.28
N LYS A 30 3.30 -20.10 -12.03
CA LYS A 30 2.54 -21.11 -12.78
C LYS A 30 1.11 -20.64 -12.95
N ASP A 31 0.48 -21.09 -14.03
CA ASP A 31 -0.94 -20.88 -14.27
C ASP A 31 -1.77 -21.36 -13.06
N GLY A 32 -2.77 -20.58 -12.68
CA GLY A 32 -3.70 -20.86 -11.59
C GLY A 32 -3.21 -20.54 -10.16
N MET A 33 -1.98 -20.03 -9.99
CA MET A 33 -1.44 -19.71 -8.66
C MET A 33 -2.21 -18.57 -7.97
N ASN A 34 -2.35 -18.70 -6.64
CA ASN A 34 -2.75 -17.64 -5.72
C ASN A 34 -1.52 -16.79 -5.35
N VAL A 35 -1.48 -15.57 -5.89
CA VAL A 35 -0.35 -14.66 -5.74
C VAL A 35 -0.78 -13.45 -4.90
N GLY A 36 -0.05 -13.23 -3.82
CA GLY A 36 -0.13 -12.00 -3.04
C GLY A 36 0.84 -10.96 -3.59
N MET A 37 0.42 -9.69 -3.64
CA MET A 37 1.35 -8.59 -3.89
C MET A 37 1.20 -7.51 -2.83
N SER A 38 2.31 -6.86 -2.46
CA SER A 38 2.24 -5.59 -1.74
C SER A 38 1.60 -4.53 -2.64
N GLY A 39 1.09 -3.46 -2.03
CA GLY A 39 0.52 -2.34 -2.78
C GLY A 39 -0.79 -1.82 -2.23
N PHE A 40 -0.87 -0.50 -2.16
CA PHE A 40 -2.05 0.23 -1.73
C PHE A 40 -2.02 1.61 -2.39
N THR A 41 -3.13 2.04 -3.01
CA THR A 41 -3.25 3.34 -3.72
C THR A 41 -2.01 3.79 -4.50
N PRO A 42 -1.87 3.30 -5.73
CA PRO A 42 -0.63 2.76 -6.32
C PRO A 42 0.69 3.19 -5.65
N VAL A 43 0.96 2.65 -4.46
CA VAL A 43 2.20 2.85 -3.73
C VAL A 43 2.64 1.56 -3.09
N GLY A 44 3.94 1.30 -3.09
CA GLY A 44 4.53 0.16 -2.39
C GLY A 44 4.23 -1.20 -3.04
N TYR A 45 3.93 -1.22 -4.33
CA TYR A 45 3.65 -2.42 -5.11
C TYR A 45 4.90 -2.90 -5.87
N PRO A 46 5.07 -4.21 -6.08
CA PRO A 46 6.16 -4.73 -6.90
C PRO A 46 5.95 -4.31 -8.36
N LYS A 47 7.06 -4.04 -9.06
CA LYS A 47 7.07 -3.44 -10.39
C LYS A 47 7.84 -4.33 -11.35
N VAL A 48 9.13 -4.58 -11.09
CA VAL A 48 10.02 -5.17 -12.11
C VAL A 48 9.70 -6.64 -12.39
N VAL A 49 9.29 -7.42 -11.38
CA VAL A 49 8.92 -8.85 -11.54
C VAL A 49 7.57 -8.99 -12.23
N PRO A 50 6.49 -8.30 -11.82
CA PRO A 50 5.23 -8.35 -12.57
C PRO A 50 5.34 -7.82 -14.01
N ILE A 51 6.17 -6.80 -14.26
CA ILE A 51 6.44 -6.29 -15.62
C ILE A 51 7.15 -7.37 -16.45
N ALA A 52 8.19 -8.01 -15.91
CA ALA A 52 8.90 -9.09 -16.59
C ALA A 52 7.97 -10.30 -16.88
N LEU A 53 7.04 -10.60 -15.97
CA LEU A 53 6.03 -11.64 -16.19
C LEU A 53 5.07 -11.27 -17.33
N CYS A 54 4.62 -10.02 -17.42
CA CYS A 54 3.83 -9.52 -18.55
C CYS A 54 4.59 -9.67 -19.88
N ASP A 55 5.87 -9.26 -19.91
CA ASP A 55 6.73 -9.40 -21.09
C ASP A 55 6.89 -10.86 -21.52
N HIS A 56 7.02 -11.77 -20.56
CA HIS A 56 7.09 -13.20 -20.84
C HIS A 56 5.79 -13.74 -21.44
N VAL A 57 4.64 -13.40 -20.87
CA VAL A 57 3.33 -13.82 -21.39
C VAL A 57 3.14 -13.30 -22.82
N GLU A 58 3.52 -12.05 -23.05
CA GLU A 58 3.39 -11.40 -24.36
C GLU A 58 4.28 -12.06 -25.42
N LYS A 59 5.57 -12.21 -25.11
CA LYS A 59 6.57 -12.79 -26.02
C LYS A 59 6.29 -14.26 -26.36
N ASN A 60 5.67 -15.00 -25.46
CA ASN A 60 5.42 -16.43 -25.62
C ASN A 60 3.97 -16.78 -26.02
N ASN A 61 3.14 -15.78 -26.35
CA ASN A 61 1.75 -15.97 -26.77
C ASN A 61 0.90 -16.76 -25.74
N LEU A 62 1.04 -16.39 -24.47
CA LEU A 62 0.38 -17.03 -23.32
C LEU A 62 -0.85 -16.27 -22.82
N GLN A 63 -1.29 -15.21 -23.51
CA GLN A 63 -2.45 -14.41 -23.12
C GLN A 63 -3.69 -15.30 -23.00
N GLY A 64 -4.37 -15.22 -21.84
CA GLY A 64 -5.52 -16.07 -21.51
C GLY A 64 -5.20 -17.55 -21.24
N LYS A 65 -3.95 -17.98 -21.39
CA LYS A 65 -3.46 -19.33 -21.03
C LYS A 65 -2.68 -19.37 -19.73
N PHE A 66 -2.17 -18.20 -19.30
CA PHE A 66 -1.45 -18.02 -18.06
C PHE A 66 -2.21 -16.98 -17.23
N LYS A 67 -3.03 -17.45 -16.28
CA LYS A 67 -3.84 -16.61 -15.41
C LYS A 67 -3.47 -16.84 -13.95
N LEU A 68 -3.52 -15.77 -13.16
CA LEU A 68 -3.24 -15.78 -11.73
C LEU A 68 -4.46 -15.30 -10.93
N ASN A 69 -4.52 -15.71 -9.67
CA ASN A 69 -5.44 -15.17 -8.68
C ASN A 69 -4.68 -14.15 -7.82
N LEU A 70 -5.09 -12.88 -7.88
CA LEU A 70 -4.36 -11.78 -7.26
C LEU A 70 -5.03 -11.28 -5.97
N PHE A 71 -4.25 -11.28 -4.88
CA PHE A 71 -4.63 -10.84 -3.54
C PHE A 71 -3.73 -9.70 -3.09
N ILE A 72 -4.27 -8.49 -2.99
CA ILE A 72 -3.46 -7.27 -2.88
C ILE A 72 -4.13 -6.35 -1.87
N GLY A 73 -3.39 -5.53 -1.12
CA GLY A 73 -3.96 -4.65 -0.10
C GLY A 73 -5.10 -3.79 -0.65
N ALA A 74 -4.84 -3.01 -1.69
CA ALA A 74 -5.85 -2.28 -2.45
C ALA A 74 -5.47 -2.24 -3.93
N SER A 75 -5.38 -1.06 -4.56
CA SER A 75 -4.99 -0.89 -5.97
C SER A 75 -3.48 -0.69 -6.16
N VAL A 76 -2.94 -1.12 -7.30
CA VAL A 76 -1.55 -0.87 -7.71
C VAL A 76 -1.46 -0.06 -9.02
N GLY A 77 -0.23 0.17 -9.50
CA GLY A 77 0.06 0.89 -10.74
C GLY A 77 -0.50 0.23 -12.00
N ALA A 78 -0.84 1.06 -12.99
CA ALA A 78 -1.45 0.60 -14.24
C ALA A 78 -0.48 -0.21 -15.12
N GLU A 79 0.81 0.09 -15.04
CA GLU A 79 1.90 -0.64 -15.68
C GLU A 79 2.02 -2.10 -15.23
N VAL A 80 1.41 -2.45 -14.09
CA VAL A 80 1.31 -3.81 -13.58
C VAL A 80 -0.09 -4.38 -13.83
N GLU A 81 -1.09 -4.00 -13.02
CA GLU A 81 -2.37 -4.70 -13.02
C GLU A 81 -3.23 -4.44 -14.25
N ASP A 82 -3.20 -3.21 -14.79
CA ASP A 82 -3.98 -2.88 -15.98
C ASP A 82 -3.38 -3.58 -17.22
N ARG A 83 -2.06 -3.70 -17.27
CA ARG A 83 -1.35 -4.49 -18.28
C ARG A 83 -1.65 -5.99 -18.14
N MET A 84 -1.60 -6.54 -16.93
CA MET A 84 -1.98 -7.94 -16.68
C MET A 84 -3.42 -8.22 -17.11
N ALA A 85 -4.35 -7.30 -16.84
CA ALA A 85 -5.74 -7.40 -17.29
C ALA A 85 -5.86 -7.37 -18.82
N ALA A 86 -5.15 -6.45 -19.50
CA ALA A 86 -5.13 -6.36 -20.95
C ALA A 86 -4.57 -7.63 -21.63
N LEU A 87 -3.61 -8.31 -20.98
CA LEU A 87 -3.05 -9.60 -21.41
C LEU A 87 -3.91 -10.81 -20.98
N ASN A 88 -5.07 -10.59 -20.36
CA ASN A 88 -5.96 -11.62 -19.82
C ASN A 88 -5.23 -12.59 -18.86
N MET A 89 -4.38 -12.04 -17.99
CA MET A 89 -3.57 -12.79 -17.03
C MET A 89 -4.21 -12.91 -15.63
N ILE A 90 -5.41 -12.38 -15.44
CA ILE A 90 -6.06 -12.34 -14.12
C ILE A 90 -7.33 -13.19 -14.21
N ASP A 91 -7.46 -14.13 -13.28
CA ASP A 91 -8.68 -14.94 -13.12
C ASP A 91 -9.49 -14.48 -11.91
N ARG A 92 -8.81 -14.11 -10.82
CA ARG A 92 -9.38 -13.61 -9.58
C ARG A 92 -8.70 -12.32 -9.12
N ARG A 93 -9.45 -11.35 -8.61
CA ARG A 93 -8.89 -10.10 -8.06
C ARG A 93 -9.62 -9.63 -6.79
N TRP A 94 -8.88 -9.43 -5.70
CA TRP A 94 -9.40 -8.96 -4.41
C TRP A 94 -8.47 -7.92 -3.74
N PRO A 95 -8.98 -6.96 -2.97
CA PRO A 95 -10.38 -6.58 -2.76
C PRO A 95 -10.77 -5.29 -3.49
N TYR A 96 -9.82 -4.54 -4.02
CA TYR A 96 -10.07 -3.21 -4.58
C TYR A 96 -9.14 -2.95 -5.76
N GLN A 97 -9.64 -2.28 -6.79
CA GLN A 97 -8.86 -1.93 -7.98
C GLN A 97 -9.38 -0.64 -8.60
N THR A 98 -8.53 0.01 -9.37
CA THR A 98 -8.84 1.28 -10.04
C THR A 98 -8.23 1.36 -11.45
N GLY A 99 -7.89 0.21 -12.05
CA GLY A 99 -7.38 0.10 -13.42
C GLY A 99 -8.51 0.19 -14.44
N LYS A 100 -8.25 0.81 -15.59
CA LYS A 100 -9.30 1.03 -16.60
C LYS A 100 -9.61 -0.25 -17.37
N GLU A 101 -8.58 -0.95 -17.83
CA GLU A 101 -8.72 -2.24 -18.50
C GLU A 101 -9.15 -3.33 -17.53
N LEU A 102 -8.64 -3.32 -16.30
CA LEU A 102 -9.07 -4.19 -15.22
C LEU A 102 -10.57 -4.01 -14.93
N GLY A 103 -11.03 -2.77 -14.74
CA GLY A 103 -12.45 -2.48 -14.54
C GLY A 103 -13.34 -2.91 -15.71
N LYS A 104 -12.89 -2.72 -16.96
CA LYS A 104 -13.61 -3.22 -18.15
C LYS A 104 -13.71 -4.74 -18.16
N ALA A 105 -12.61 -5.45 -17.88
CA ALA A 105 -12.57 -6.90 -17.88
C ALA A 105 -13.46 -7.50 -16.77
N ILE A 106 -13.46 -6.90 -15.57
CA ILE A 106 -14.38 -7.27 -14.49
C ILE A 106 -15.83 -7.08 -14.93
N ASN A 107 -16.18 -5.92 -15.50
CA ASN A 107 -17.55 -5.61 -15.92
C ASN A 107 -18.05 -6.49 -17.08
N ARG A 108 -17.16 -7.10 -17.85
CA ARG A 108 -17.51 -8.12 -18.86
C ARG A 108 -17.64 -9.53 -18.29
N GLY A 109 -17.23 -9.75 -17.05
CA GLY A 109 -17.19 -11.07 -16.41
C GLY A 109 -15.94 -11.89 -16.73
N ASP A 110 -14.91 -11.28 -17.35
CA ASP A 110 -13.66 -11.97 -17.71
C ASP A 110 -12.77 -12.23 -16.48
N ILE A 111 -12.93 -11.40 -15.44
CA ILE A 111 -12.19 -11.46 -14.17
C ILE A 111 -13.20 -11.55 -13.02
N ARG A 112 -13.01 -12.54 -12.15
CA ARG A 112 -13.82 -12.71 -10.95
C ARG A 112 -13.29 -11.76 -9.87
N MET A 113 -14.09 -10.80 -9.45
CA MET A 113 -13.72 -9.88 -8.37
C MET A 113 -14.76 -9.92 -7.25
N GLY A 114 -14.27 -9.84 -6.02
CA GLY A 114 -15.10 -9.54 -4.85
C GLY A 114 -14.50 -8.35 -4.12
N ASP A 115 -15.24 -7.26 -4.03
CA ASP A 115 -14.88 -6.15 -3.17
C ASP A 115 -15.24 -6.44 -1.72
N LYS A 116 -14.38 -5.98 -0.82
CA LYS A 116 -14.46 -6.26 0.62
C LYS A 116 -14.00 -5.02 1.37
N HIS A 117 -14.58 -4.80 2.56
CA HIS A 117 -14.01 -3.84 3.50
C HIS A 117 -12.52 -4.14 3.71
N LEU A 118 -11.67 -3.15 3.45
CA LEU A 118 -10.22 -3.32 3.41
C LEU A 118 -9.66 -3.86 4.73
N SER A 119 -10.20 -3.41 5.86
CA SER A 119 -9.84 -3.90 7.20
C SER A 119 -10.22 -5.36 7.46
N MET A 120 -11.21 -5.90 6.74
CA MET A 120 -11.62 -7.30 6.83
C MET A 120 -10.87 -8.19 5.84
N PHE A 121 -10.46 -7.64 4.70
CA PHE A 121 -9.82 -8.43 3.65
C PHE A 121 -8.57 -9.16 4.13
N ALA A 122 -7.64 -8.46 4.78
CA ALA A 122 -6.38 -9.07 5.24
C ALA A 122 -6.63 -10.21 6.25
N GLN A 123 -7.63 -10.03 7.12
CA GLN A 123 -8.04 -11.04 8.10
C GLN A 123 -8.68 -12.24 7.41
N ASP A 124 -9.64 -12.02 6.51
CA ASP A 124 -10.32 -13.09 5.76
C ASP A 124 -9.33 -13.88 4.91
N LEU A 125 -8.35 -13.18 4.33
CA LEU A 125 -7.25 -13.77 3.58
C LEU A 125 -6.40 -14.67 4.48
N LYS A 126 -5.96 -14.17 5.63
CA LYS A 126 -5.20 -14.96 6.61
C LYS A 126 -5.99 -16.14 7.17
N TYR A 127 -7.31 -16.01 7.30
CA TYR A 127 -8.19 -17.09 7.75
C TYR A 127 -8.46 -18.12 6.63
N GLY A 128 -7.99 -17.87 5.42
CA GLY A 128 -8.10 -18.77 4.29
C GLY A 128 -9.45 -18.72 3.56
N PHE A 129 -10.30 -17.72 3.78
CA PHE A 129 -11.62 -17.65 3.12
C PHE A 129 -11.52 -17.66 1.58
N TYR A 130 -10.43 -17.15 1.03
CA TYR A 130 -10.23 -17.08 -0.41
C TYR A 130 -9.44 -18.26 -1.00
N THR A 131 -8.73 -19.01 -0.16
CA THR A 131 -7.76 -20.04 -0.53
C THR A 131 -7.94 -21.33 0.26
N LYS A 132 -9.14 -21.55 0.82
CA LYS A 132 -9.47 -22.71 1.67
C LYS A 132 -9.16 -24.04 0.99
N ASP A 133 -9.46 -24.14 -0.30
CA ASP A 133 -9.22 -25.35 -1.11
C ASP A 133 -7.72 -25.64 -1.31
N GLN A 134 -6.86 -24.70 -0.94
CA GLN A 134 -5.40 -24.79 -0.97
C GLN A 134 -4.78 -24.61 0.42
N GLY A 135 -5.50 -24.99 1.48
CA GLY A 135 -4.97 -24.97 2.85
C GLY A 135 -4.88 -23.59 3.48
N GLY A 136 -5.54 -22.57 2.91
CA GLY A 136 -5.60 -21.22 3.47
C GLY A 136 -4.33 -20.39 3.27
N LYS A 137 -3.50 -20.75 2.27
CA LYS A 137 -2.22 -20.11 1.98
C LYS A 137 -2.19 -19.43 0.61
N LEU A 138 -1.12 -18.68 0.37
CA LEU A 138 -0.76 -18.15 -0.95
C LEU A 138 0.43 -18.95 -1.50
N ASP A 139 0.41 -19.27 -2.78
CA ASP A 139 1.52 -19.99 -3.42
C ASP A 139 2.79 -19.12 -3.47
N LEU A 140 2.60 -17.80 -3.66
CA LEU A 140 3.69 -16.84 -3.83
C LEU A 140 3.28 -15.45 -3.35
N ALA A 141 4.18 -14.76 -2.67
CA ALA A 141 4.12 -13.33 -2.42
C ALA A 141 5.19 -12.61 -3.26
N VAL A 142 4.83 -11.46 -3.85
CA VAL A 142 5.76 -10.54 -4.49
C VAL A 142 5.66 -9.20 -3.76
N ILE A 143 6.72 -8.84 -3.03
CA ILE A 143 6.70 -7.72 -2.08
C ILE A 143 7.73 -6.69 -2.49
N GLU A 144 7.32 -5.44 -2.66
CA GLU A 144 8.26 -4.33 -2.70
C GLU A 144 8.69 -3.95 -1.27
N ALA A 145 9.99 -3.77 -1.08
CA ALA A 145 10.61 -3.46 0.18
C ALA A 145 11.67 -2.37 -0.01
N SER A 146 11.90 -1.57 1.04
CA SER A 146 12.99 -0.60 1.05
C SER A 146 14.29 -1.18 1.63
N ALA A 147 14.20 -2.26 2.43
CA ALA A 147 15.34 -2.95 3.00
C ALA A 147 14.95 -4.32 3.57
N ILE A 148 15.95 -5.12 3.92
CA ILE A 148 15.82 -6.31 4.77
C ILE A 148 16.80 -6.17 5.95
N THR A 149 16.31 -6.39 7.18
CA THR A 149 17.13 -6.28 8.39
C THR A 149 18.21 -7.36 8.45
N GLU A 150 19.11 -7.25 9.43
CA GLU A 150 20.14 -8.23 9.74
C GLU A 150 19.56 -9.62 10.04
N ASN A 151 18.36 -9.66 10.65
CA ASN A 151 17.64 -10.88 10.98
C ASN A 151 16.83 -11.45 9.81
N GLY A 152 16.77 -10.71 8.69
CA GLY A 152 16.01 -11.12 7.51
C GLY A 152 14.56 -10.67 7.49
N ASP A 153 14.17 -9.74 8.36
CA ASP A 153 12.84 -9.15 8.39
C ASP A 153 12.68 -8.09 7.29
N ILE A 154 11.51 -8.06 6.65
CA ILE A 154 11.26 -7.18 5.51
C ILE A 154 10.83 -5.79 6.00
N ILE A 155 11.52 -4.74 5.55
CA ILE A 155 11.09 -3.35 5.73
C ILE A 155 10.37 -2.94 4.45
N LEU A 156 9.06 -2.70 4.55
CA LEU A 156 8.21 -2.35 3.40
C LEU A 156 8.63 -1.00 2.78
N SER A 157 8.02 -0.65 1.65
CA SER A 157 8.21 0.66 1.00
C SER A 157 7.05 1.61 1.36
N GLY A 158 6.47 2.34 0.40
CA GLY A 158 5.54 3.44 0.67
C GLY A 158 4.15 3.05 1.21
N SER A 159 3.86 1.76 1.37
CA SER A 159 2.58 1.30 1.92
C SER A 159 2.71 0.00 2.73
N ILE A 160 1.76 -0.22 3.63
CA ILE A 160 1.61 -1.48 4.38
C ILE A 160 0.53 -2.34 3.71
N GLY A 161 -0.72 -1.87 3.72
CA GLY A 161 -1.86 -2.58 3.15
C GLY A 161 -2.07 -3.93 3.82
N ALA A 162 -2.09 -5.00 3.03
CA ALA A 162 -2.19 -6.39 3.51
C ALA A 162 -0.84 -7.12 3.49
N SER A 163 0.28 -6.41 3.28
CA SER A 163 1.58 -7.03 2.98
C SER A 163 2.09 -7.94 4.09
N ASN A 164 1.89 -7.55 5.36
CA ASN A 164 2.30 -8.36 6.52
C ASN A 164 1.54 -9.71 6.56
N ASP A 165 0.24 -9.71 6.29
CA ASP A 165 -0.56 -10.94 6.26
C ASP A 165 -0.25 -11.78 5.02
N ILE A 166 0.02 -11.14 3.87
CA ILE A 166 0.48 -11.82 2.65
C ILE A 166 1.82 -12.53 2.86
N ILE A 167 2.79 -11.85 3.50
CA ILE A 167 4.11 -12.42 3.84
C ILE A 167 3.93 -13.61 4.78
N ASP A 168 3.08 -13.49 5.79
CA ASP A 168 2.84 -14.53 6.79
C ASP A 168 2.31 -15.82 6.18
N ILE A 169 1.30 -15.73 5.29
CA ILE A 169 0.61 -16.91 4.76
C ILE A 169 1.17 -17.44 3.43
N ALA A 170 2.13 -16.75 2.80
CA ALA A 170 2.74 -17.22 1.57
C ALA A 170 3.70 -18.40 1.82
N ASP A 171 3.74 -19.35 0.89
CA ASP A 171 4.70 -20.46 0.87
C ASP A 171 6.06 -20.03 0.32
N LYS A 172 6.10 -19.04 -0.59
CA LYS A 172 7.31 -18.46 -1.17
C LYS A 172 7.20 -16.95 -1.26
N ILE A 173 8.33 -16.26 -1.14
CA ILE A 173 8.40 -14.80 -1.18
C ILE A 173 9.49 -14.38 -2.16
N ILE A 174 9.12 -13.52 -3.09
CA ILE A 174 10.04 -12.72 -3.91
C ILE A 174 10.03 -11.31 -3.35
N VAL A 175 11.21 -10.77 -3.07
CA VAL A 175 11.34 -9.40 -2.55
C VAL A 175 11.98 -8.50 -3.62
N GLU A 176 11.29 -7.44 -4.01
CA GLU A 176 11.85 -6.36 -4.81
C GLU A 176 12.41 -5.27 -3.88
N ILE A 177 13.72 -5.13 -3.82
CA ILE A 177 14.38 -4.06 -3.05
C ILE A 177 14.43 -2.81 -3.93
N ASN A 178 13.67 -1.79 -3.57
CA ASN A 178 13.64 -0.55 -4.32
C ASN A 178 14.72 0.43 -3.84
N THR A 179 15.86 0.44 -4.53
CA THR A 179 16.98 1.36 -4.28
C THR A 179 16.81 2.71 -4.98
N GLY A 180 15.73 2.88 -5.76
CA GLY A 180 15.33 4.17 -6.33
C GLY A 180 14.68 5.10 -5.29
N LEU A 181 14.29 4.58 -4.12
CA LEU A 181 13.63 5.32 -3.05
C LEU A 181 14.44 5.28 -1.74
N PRO A 182 14.36 6.31 -0.89
CA PRO A 182 14.90 6.28 0.47
C PRO A 182 14.38 5.11 1.32
N SER A 183 15.09 4.81 2.40
CA SER A 183 14.62 3.83 3.39
C SER A 183 13.39 4.31 4.13
N PHE A 184 12.37 3.45 4.15
CA PHE A 184 11.20 3.64 4.98
C PHE A 184 11.38 3.03 6.38
N GLU A 185 12.57 2.52 6.70
CA GLU A 185 12.86 1.96 8.02
C GLU A 185 12.52 2.97 9.14
N GLY A 186 11.70 2.51 10.09
CA GLY A 186 11.19 3.32 11.20
C GLY A 186 9.86 4.02 10.94
N MET A 187 9.36 4.07 9.69
CA MET A 187 8.06 4.67 9.38
C MET A 187 6.90 3.77 9.78
N HIS A 188 6.99 2.47 9.48
CA HIS A 188 5.89 1.53 9.68
C HIS A 188 5.72 1.12 11.16
N ASP A 189 4.51 0.70 11.51
CA ASP A 189 4.20 0.04 12.78
C ASP A 189 3.41 -1.24 12.48
N ILE A 190 4.12 -2.37 12.42
CA ILE A 190 3.59 -3.66 12.00
C ILE A 190 3.15 -4.46 13.21
N PHE A 191 1.84 -4.59 13.38
CA PHE A 191 1.24 -5.47 14.39
C PHE A 191 0.69 -6.73 13.72
N MET A 192 1.31 -7.88 14.00
CA MET A 192 0.83 -9.17 13.53
C MET A 192 -0.41 -9.60 14.35
N THR A 193 -1.44 -10.11 13.68
CA THR A 193 -2.66 -10.59 14.34
C THR A 193 -2.73 -12.11 14.37
N ASP A 194 -3.20 -12.71 15.48
CA ASP A 194 -3.39 -14.16 15.58
C ASP A 194 -4.69 -14.64 14.92
N LEU A 195 -4.74 -15.94 14.61
CA LEU A 195 -5.94 -16.61 14.14
C LEU A 195 -7.00 -16.74 15.27
N PRO A 196 -8.30 -16.57 14.96
CA PRO A 196 -9.38 -16.92 15.88
C PRO A 196 -9.30 -18.39 16.33
N PRO A 197 -9.71 -18.70 17.58
CA PRO A 197 -10.35 -17.82 18.55
C PRO A 197 -9.37 -17.05 19.47
N TYR A 198 -8.05 -17.13 19.25
CA TYR A 198 -7.04 -16.60 20.18
C TYR A 198 -6.52 -15.21 19.82
N ARG A 199 -7.28 -14.45 19.02
CA ARG A 199 -6.90 -13.09 18.63
C ARG A 199 -6.77 -12.20 19.87
N GLN A 200 -5.61 -11.57 20.00
CA GLN A 200 -5.34 -10.63 21.09
C GLN A 200 -6.08 -9.30 20.88
N ILE A 201 -6.26 -8.57 21.97
CA ILE A 201 -6.78 -7.19 21.96
C ILE A 201 -5.79 -6.31 21.18
N ILE A 202 -6.31 -5.41 20.33
CA ILE A 202 -5.52 -4.36 19.69
C ILE A 202 -5.50 -3.15 20.65
N PRO A 203 -4.38 -2.85 21.33
CA PRO A 203 -4.37 -1.93 22.47
C PRO A 203 -4.15 -0.47 22.05
N ILE A 204 -4.75 -0.01 20.94
CA ILE A 204 -4.60 1.37 20.43
C ILE A 204 -5.58 2.29 21.15
N THR A 205 -5.06 3.32 21.80
CA THR A 205 -5.84 4.36 22.50
C THR A 205 -5.49 5.78 22.08
N ASP A 206 -4.43 5.94 21.28
CA ASP A 206 -3.98 7.22 20.69
C ASP A 206 -3.53 6.96 19.24
N ALA A 207 -3.80 7.90 18.33
CA ALA A 207 -3.46 7.78 16.91
C ALA A 207 -1.94 7.68 16.64
N ARG A 208 -1.11 8.15 17.57
CA ARG A 208 0.36 8.13 17.49
C ARG A 208 0.97 6.88 18.12
N GLN A 209 0.15 6.05 18.76
CA GLN A 209 0.64 4.91 19.51
C GLN A 209 1.18 3.85 18.54
N ARG A 210 2.47 3.53 18.69
CA ARG A 210 3.10 2.38 18.03
C ARG A 210 2.97 1.15 18.92
N ILE A 211 2.51 0.04 18.37
CA ILE A 211 2.22 -1.22 19.09
C ILE A 211 2.94 -2.43 18.49
N GLY A 212 3.69 -2.25 17.41
CA GLY A 212 4.31 -3.30 16.64
C GLY A 212 5.80 -3.06 16.39
N THR A 213 6.26 -3.53 15.23
CA THR A 213 7.66 -3.43 14.77
C THR A 213 7.79 -2.56 13.52
N PRO A 214 8.95 -1.92 13.27
CA PRO A 214 9.17 -1.12 12.06
C PRO A 214 9.46 -1.97 10.81
N TYR A 215 9.26 -3.27 10.89
CA TYR A 215 9.49 -4.28 9.86
C TYR A 215 8.44 -5.38 10.00
N VAL A 216 8.25 -6.18 8.96
CA VAL A 216 7.42 -7.40 9.00
C VAL A 216 8.29 -8.56 9.44
N PRO A 217 8.02 -9.18 10.61
CA PRO A 217 8.71 -10.40 11.02
C PRO A 217 8.59 -11.48 9.94
N THR A 218 9.72 -11.98 9.43
CA THR A 218 9.74 -12.82 8.22
C THR A 218 10.53 -14.11 8.41
N ASP A 219 9.91 -15.25 8.06
CA ASP A 219 10.63 -16.51 7.92
C ASP A 219 11.51 -16.48 6.65
N THR A 220 12.81 -16.28 6.85
CA THR A 220 13.79 -16.17 5.76
C THR A 220 13.86 -17.40 4.86
N SER A 221 13.43 -18.58 5.33
CA SER A 221 13.40 -19.80 4.52
C SER A 221 12.37 -19.75 3.39
N LYS A 222 11.37 -18.86 3.50
CA LYS A 222 10.36 -18.62 2.46
C LYS A 222 10.85 -17.68 1.36
N ILE A 223 11.92 -16.90 1.58
CA ILE A 223 12.46 -15.99 0.58
C ILE A 223 13.19 -16.84 -0.47
N VAL A 224 12.75 -16.75 -1.73
CA VAL A 224 13.30 -17.55 -2.85
C VAL A 224 14.03 -16.71 -3.90
N ALA A 225 13.80 -15.40 -3.91
CA ALA A 225 14.49 -14.48 -4.79
C ALA A 225 14.46 -13.06 -4.21
N ILE A 226 15.53 -12.32 -4.46
CA ILE A 226 15.61 -10.88 -4.19
C ILE A 226 16.07 -10.21 -5.47
N VAL A 227 15.39 -9.15 -5.88
CA VAL A 227 15.71 -8.39 -7.10
C VAL A 227 15.78 -6.91 -6.78
N GLU A 228 16.62 -6.18 -7.53
CA GLU A 228 16.69 -4.72 -7.42
C GLU A 228 15.61 -4.08 -8.31
N SER A 229 14.92 -3.08 -7.75
CA SER A 229 14.08 -2.15 -8.48
C SER A 229 14.59 -0.72 -8.26
N LYS A 230 14.39 0.15 -9.26
CA LYS A 230 14.63 1.60 -9.15
C LYS A 230 13.43 2.41 -9.64
N LEU A 231 12.30 1.74 -9.86
CA LEU A 231 11.12 2.37 -10.44
C LEU A 231 10.35 3.12 -9.35
N PRO A 232 9.94 4.38 -9.60
CA PRO A 232 9.18 5.16 -8.63
C PRO A 232 7.76 4.61 -8.49
N ASP A 233 7.12 4.93 -7.37
CA ASP A 233 5.66 4.83 -7.29
C ASP A 233 5.02 5.85 -8.23
N ASN A 234 4.05 5.40 -9.03
CA ASN A 234 3.36 6.25 -9.98
C ASN A 234 2.06 6.75 -9.36
N GLY A 235 2.12 8.00 -8.92
CA GLY A 235 1.00 8.70 -8.35
C GLY A 235 -0.16 8.86 -9.32
N ARG A 236 -1.34 9.16 -8.78
CA ARG A 236 -2.50 9.52 -9.61
C ARG A 236 -2.74 11.01 -9.49
N ALA A 237 -2.80 11.68 -10.64
CA ALA A 237 -3.19 13.08 -10.69
C ALA A 237 -4.54 13.26 -9.98
N LEU A 238 -4.55 14.06 -8.93
CA LEU A 238 -5.77 14.44 -8.25
C LEU A 238 -6.52 15.40 -9.16
N ARG A 239 -7.85 15.22 -9.28
CA ARG A 239 -8.68 16.29 -9.82
C ARG A 239 -8.66 17.42 -8.80
N GLY A 240 -8.33 18.63 -9.25
CA GLY A 240 -8.38 19.83 -8.43
C GLY A 240 -9.77 20.06 -7.83
N THR A 241 -9.85 20.98 -6.89
CA THR A 241 -11.11 21.41 -6.28
C THR A 241 -11.89 22.29 -7.26
N ASP A 242 -13.16 21.98 -7.49
CA ASP A 242 -14.08 22.87 -8.21
C ASP A 242 -14.94 23.68 -7.21
N ASP A 243 -15.67 24.68 -7.71
CA ASP A 243 -16.52 25.54 -6.86
C ASP A 243 -17.56 24.73 -6.06
N THR A 244 -17.99 23.59 -6.60
CA THR A 244 -18.95 22.71 -5.90
C THR A 244 -18.27 21.99 -4.74
N ALA A 245 -17.08 21.43 -4.96
CA ALA A 245 -16.28 20.81 -3.93
C ALA A 245 -15.90 21.81 -2.82
N GLN A 246 -15.55 23.05 -3.19
CA GLN A 246 -15.25 24.10 -2.22
C GLN A 246 -16.49 24.48 -1.39
N ALA A 247 -17.65 24.68 -2.02
CA ALA A 247 -18.88 24.97 -1.29
C ALA A 247 -19.28 23.84 -0.32
N ILE A 248 -19.04 22.57 -0.69
CA ILE A 248 -19.25 21.43 0.21
C ILE A 248 -18.27 21.51 1.39
N ALA A 249 -17.00 21.80 1.14
CA ALA A 249 -15.98 21.94 2.18
C ALA A 249 -16.32 23.06 3.17
N ASP A 250 -16.74 24.23 2.67
CA ASP A 250 -17.11 25.37 3.51
C ASP A 250 -18.28 25.02 4.44
N ASN A 251 -19.31 24.34 3.93
CA ASN A 251 -20.42 23.87 4.74
C ASN A 251 -19.98 22.88 5.84
N ILE A 252 -19.01 22.01 5.56
CA ILE A 252 -18.46 21.07 6.54
C ILE A 252 -17.66 21.82 7.62
N VAL A 253 -16.85 22.80 7.25
CA VAL A 253 -16.10 23.64 8.19
C VAL A 253 -17.03 24.46 9.07
N ASP A 254 -18.10 25.02 8.50
CA ASP A 254 -19.13 25.75 9.24
C ASP A 254 -19.86 24.84 10.22
N PHE A 255 -20.20 23.61 9.81
CA PHE A 255 -20.77 22.60 10.69
C PHE A 255 -19.85 22.31 11.88
N PHE A 256 -18.56 22.01 11.64
CA PHE A 256 -17.61 21.77 12.73
C PHE A 256 -17.46 22.99 13.65
N THR A 257 -17.48 24.19 13.09
CA THR A 257 -17.40 25.43 13.88
C THR A 257 -18.61 25.56 14.80
N ALA A 258 -19.81 25.22 14.31
CA ALA A 258 -21.04 25.20 15.10
C ALA A 258 -21.01 24.12 16.19
N GLU A 259 -20.50 22.92 15.90
CA GLU A 259 -20.35 21.83 16.87
C GLU A 259 -19.38 22.18 18.00
N VAL A 260 -18.26 22.83 17.68
CA VAL A 260 -17.29 23.33 18.67
C VAL A 260 -17.92 24.43 19.52
N LYS A 261 -18.62 25.39 18.91
CA LYS A 261 -19.33 26.45 19.62
C LYS A 261 -20.42 25.90 20.55
N ALA A 262 -21.06 24.80 20.16
CA ALA A 262 -22.08 24.13 20.95
C ALA A 262 -21.51 23.18 22.04
N GLY A 263 -20.18 23.01 22.10
CA GLY A 263 -19.52 22.15 23.08
C GLY A 263 -19.65 20.64 22.80
N ARG A 264 -20.04 20.24 21.57
CA ARG A 264 -20.16 18.83 21.17
C ARG A 264 -18.87 18.27 20.58
N LEU A 265 -18.02 19.13 20.04
CA LEU A 265 -16.66 18.81 19.61
C LEU A 265 -15.65 19.71 20.35
N PRO A 266 -14.44 19.22 20.63
CA PRO A 266 -13.37 20.05 21.16
C PRO A 266 -12.77 20.94 20.06
N LYS A 267 -11.99 21.96 20.43
CA LYS A 267 -11.41 22.93 19.48
C LYS A 267 -10.44 22.31 18.47
N ASN A 268 -9.83 21.19 18.82
CA ASN A 268 -8.94 20.38 17.99
C ASN A 268 -9.66 19.21 17.31
N LEU A 269 -11.00 19.24 17.28
CA LEU A 269 -11.85 18.19 16.72
C LEU A 269 -11.50 16.80 17.28
N LEU A 270 -11.77 15.75 16.51
CA LEU A 270 -11.39 14.38 16.79
C LEU A 270 -10.49 13.88 15.66
N PRO A 271 -9.80 12.73 15.80
CA PRO A 271 -9.00 12.16 14.73
C PRO A 271 -9.79 12.07 13.42
N LEU A 272 -9.25 12.69 12.38
CA LEU A 272 -9.93 12.85 11.09
C LEU A 272 -9.56 11.72 10.14
N GLN A 273 -10.55 11.16 9.47
CA GLN A 273 -10.38 10.32 8.29
C GLN A 273 -10.87 11.09 7.07
N SER A 274 -10.06 11.13 6.01
CA SER A 274 -10.45 11.73 4.74
C SER A 274 -10.26 10.70 3.63
N GLY A 275 -11.31 10.49 2.83
CA GLY A 275 -11.28 9.61 1.67
C GLY A 275 -10.51 10.24 0.50
N VAL A 276 -10.55 9.57 -0.66
CA VAL A 276 -9.93 10.10 -1.90
C VAL A 276 -10.88 10.95 -2.73
N GLY A 277 -10.33 11.91 -3.48
CA GLY A 277 -11.07 12.67 -4.50
C GLY A 277 -11.24 14.16 -4.21
N SER A 278 -11.83 14.88 -5.16
CA SER A 278 -11.87 16.35 -5.18
C SER A 278 -12.57 16.96 -3.95
N ILE A 279 -13.69 16.38 -3.50
CA ILE A 279 -14.42 16.86 -2.32
C ILE A 279 -13.59 16.66 -1.05
N ALA A 280 -13.00 15.48 -0.87
CA ALA A 280 -12.18 15.16 0.30
C ALA A 280 -10.94 16.08 0.38
N ASN A 281 -10.32 16.35 -0.77
CA ASN A 281 -9.23 17.30 -0.90
C ASN A 281 -9.66 18.74 -0.56
N ALA A 282 -10.83 19.19 -1.02
CA ALA A 282 -11.36 20.51 -0.67
C ALA A 282 -11.57 20.65 0.85
N VAL A 283 -12.09 19.60 1.50
CA VAL A 283 -12.29 19.59 2.96
C VAL A 283 -10.95 19.71 3.69
N VAL A 284 -9.92 18.93 3.32
CA VAL A 284 -8.59 19.02 3.93
C VAL A 284 -7.97 20.40 3.69
N GLY A 285 -8.10 20.95 2.47
CA GLY A 285 -7.66 22.31 2.16
C GLY A 285 -8.38 23.38 2.99
N GLY A 286 -9.69 23.22 3.21
CA GLY A 286 -10.48 24.09 4.09
C GLY A 286 -10.04 24.03 5.55
N LEU A 287 -9.63 22.85 6.03
CA LEU A 287 -9.07 22.71 7.38
C LEU A 287 -7.76 23.49 7.57
N THR A 288 -6.92 23.56 6.53
CA THR A 288 -5.69 24.36 6.53
C THR A 288 -5.95 25.85 6.80
N THR A 289 -7.10 26.39 6.40
CA THR A 289 -7.47 27.80 6.63
C THR A 289 -8.50 28.01 7.74
N SER A 290 -9.05 26.93 8.30
CA SER A 290 -10.05 26.92 9.38
C SER A 290 -9.54 27.46 10.74
N PRO A 291 -10.39 27.74 11.74
CA PRO A 291 -9.94 28.15 13.07
C PRO A 291 -9.44 26.99 13.95
N PHE A 292 -9.44 25.75 13.45
CA PHE A 292 -9.05 24.58 14.24
C PHE A 292 -7.53 24.41 14.26
N GLU A 293 -7.02 23.98 15.42
CA GLU A 293 -5.59 23.82 15.69
C GLU A 293 -5.33 22.44 16.29
N ASP A 294 -4.08 22.00 16.29
CA ASP A 294 -3.64 20.73 16.88
C ASP A 294 -4.40 19.49 16.37
N LEU A 295 -4.72 19.49 15.07
CA LEU A 295 -5.49 18.45 14.40
C LEU A 295 -4.65 17.17 14.24
N ILE A 296 -5.32 16.03 14.41
CA ILE A 296 -4.75 14.69 14.23
C ILE A 296 -5.53 13.97 13.14
N VAL A 297 -4.83 13.25 12.29
CA VAL A 297 -5.42 12.45 11.21
C VAL A 297 -5.21 10.98 11.54
N PHE A 298 -6.28 10.19 11.47
CA PHE A 298 -6.26 8.74 11.50
C PHE A 298 -7.02 8.26 10.28
N THR A 299 -6.29 8.00 9.20
CA THR A 299 -6.86 7.83 7.86
C THR A 299 -6.34 6.58 7.18
N GLU A 300 -6.92 6.25 6.04
CA GLU A 300 -6.41 5.20 5.18
C GLU A 300 -5.20 5.69 4.38
N VAL A 301 -5.33 6.87 3.76
CA VAL A 301 -4.33 7.40 2.82
C VAL A 301 -3.96 8.85 3.06
N LEU A 302 -2.69 9.17 2.78
CA LEU A 302 -2.14 10.53 2.74
C LEU A 302 -2.08 11.00 1.28
N GLN A 303 -2.87 12.03 0.94
CA GLN A 303 -2.95 12.65 -0.38
C GLN A 303 -2.26 14.02 -0.42
N ASP A 304 -2.08 14.61 -1.60
CA ASP A 304 -1.32 15.86 -1.78
C ASP A 304 -1.76 16.99 -0.83
N THR A 305 -3.07 17.15 -0.60
CA THR A 305 -3.59 18.20 0.29
C THR A 305 -3.15 18.05 1.74
N PHE A 306 -2.75 16.85 2.15
CA PHE A 306 -2.15 16.63 3.47
C PHE A 306 -0.74 17.20 3.57
N LEU A 307 0.00 17.37 2.47
CA LEU A 307 1.33 17.98 2.49
C LEU A 307 1.23 19.44 2.92
N ASP A 308 0.36 20.21 2.28
CA ASP A 308 0.06 21.59 2.66
C ASP A 308 -0.52 21.67 4.07
N PHE A 309 -1.35 20.70 4.45
CA PHE A 309 -1.94 20.65 5.79
C PHE A 309 -0.88 20.39 6.88
N MET A 310 0.09 19.51 6.63
CA MET A 310 1.26 19.32 7.51
C MET A 310 2.11 20.60 7.56
N ASP A 311 2.33 21.25 6.42
CA ASP A 311 3.15 22.46 6.34
C ASP A 311 2.49 23.68 7.01
N SER A 312 1.17 23.69 7.14
CA SER A 312 0.42 24.75 7.81
C SER A 312 0.66 24.85 9.33
N GLY A 313 1.18 23.79 9.95
CA GLY A 313 1.36 23.69 11.40
C GLY A 313 0.10 23.30 12.19
N LYS A 314 -1.06 23.23 11.53
CA LYS A 314 -2.34 22.81 12.11
C LYS A 314 -2.45 21.30 12.27
N CYS A 315 -1.86 20.53 11.37
CA CYS A 315 -1.78 19.08 11.48
C CYS A 315 -0.56 18.68 12.32
N LYS A 316 -0.77 17.91 13.40
CA LYS A 316 0.29 17.43 14.28
C LYS A 316 0.81 16.05 13.94
N TYR A 317 -0.06 15.19 13.42
CA TYR A 317 0.29 13.80 13.15
C TYR A 317 -0.71 13.17 12.19
N ILE A 318 -0.22 12.30 11.30
CA ILE A 318 -1.04 11.52 10.37
C ILE A 318 -0.72 10.04 10.53
N ASN A 319 -1.67 9.26 11.05
CA ASN A 319 -1.62 7.81 10.95
C ASN A 319 -2.30 7.37 9.64
N CYS A 320 -1.58 6.65 8.78
CA CYS A 320 -2.13 6.12 7.53
C CYS A 320 -1.49 4.79 7.10
N THR A 321 -2.18 4.03 6.25
CA THR A 321 -1.63 2.78 5.69
C THR A 321 -0.81 2.99 4.41
N SER A 322 -0.99 4.12 3.72
CA SER A 322 -0.36 4.35 2.42
C SER A 322 -0.23 5.83 2.09
N LEU A 323 0.85 6.16 1.36
CA LEU A 323 0.87 7.37 0.55
C LEU A 323 -0.07 7.19 -0.65
N SER A 324 -0.70 8.27 -1.10
CA SER A 324 -1.57 8.33 -2.28
C SER A 324 -1.39 9.68 -2.96
N LEU A 325 -0.15 9.99 -3.31
CA LEU A 325 0.25 11.26 -3.87
C LEU A 325 0.15 11.28 -5.40
N SER A 326 0.06 12.46 -5.99
CA SER A 326 0.38 12.67 -7.41
C SER A 326 1.90 12.58 -7.63
N ASN A 327 2.35 12.62 -8.89
CA ASN A 327 3.78 12.65 -9.18
C ASN A 327 4.42 13.94 -8.62
N GLU A 328 3.73 15.07 -8.73
CA GLU A 328 4.14 16.35 -8.15
C GLU A 328 4.15 16.29 -6.61
N GLY A 329 3.15 15.63 -6.01
CA GLY A 329 3.10 15.38 -4.57
C GLY A 329 4.29 14.55 -4.10
N PHE A 330 4.71 13.53 -4.86
CA PHE A 330 5.92 12.76 -4.56
C PHE A 330 7.19 13.60 -4.62
N GLU A 331 7.33 14.51 -5.58
CA GLU A 331 8.48 15.42 -5.62
C GLU A 331 8.60 16.25 -4.33
N ILE A 332 7.46 16.79 -3.84
CA ILE A 332 7.40 17.54 -2.58
C ILE A 332 7.72 16.64 -1.39
N TRP A 333 7.14 15.45 -1.35
CA TRP A 333 7.39 14.45 -0.31
C TRP A 333 8.86 14.11 -0.20
N TRP A 334 9.51 13.75 -1.31
CA TRP A 334 10.91 13.35 -1.32
C TRP A 334 11.86 14.49 -0.98
N LYS A 335 11.55 15.72 -1.42
CA LYS A 335 12.32 16.91 -1.06
C LYS A 335 12.32 17.18 0.45
N ASN A 336 11.25 16.81 1.15
CA ASN A 336 11.05 17.08 2.58
C ASN A 336 10.93 15.79 3.41
N PHE A 337 11.49 14.68 2.92
CA PHE A 337 11.24 13.34 3.46
C PHE A 337 11.45 13.23 4.97
N GLU A 338 12.59 13.70 5.48
CA GLU A 338 12.91 13.64 6.93
C GLU A 338 11.88 14.39 7.79
N LYS A 339 11.39 15.54 7.30
CA LYS A 339 10.35 16.31 8.01
C LYS A 339 9.04 15.55 8.06
N TYR A 340 8.57 15.03 6.92
CA TYR A 340 7.27 14.34 6.87
C TYR A 340 7.31 12.97 7.54
N LYS A 341 8.47 12.29 7.50
CA LYS A 341 8.69 11.03 8.20
C LYS A 341 8.43 11.11 9.70
N ASP A 342 8.78 12.21 10.35
CA ASP A 342 8.52 12.40 11.79
C ASP A 342 7.05 12.71 12.11
N MET A 343 6.25 13.08 11.10
CA MET A 343 4.84 13.44 11.23
C MET A 343 3.87 12.30 10.85
N VAL A 344 4.38 11.21 10.27
CA VAL A 344 3.61 10.09 9.71
C VAL A 344 4.05 8.77 10.33
#